data_AF-A0A0F7M4M8-F1
#
_entry.id   AF-A0A0F7M4M8-F1
#
_cell.length_a   1.000
_cell.length_b   1.000
_cell.length_c   1.000
_cell.angle_alpha   90.00
_cell.angle_beta   90.00
_cell.angle_gamma   90.00
#
_symmetry.space_group_name_H-M   'P 1'
#
loop_
_entity.id
_entity.type
_entity.pdbx_description
1 polymer ?
#
loop_
_entity_poly.entity_id
_entity_poly.type
_entity_poly.pdbx_seq_one_letter_code
_entity_poly.pdbx_strand_id
1 'polypeptide(L)'
;MTEGLGSKRLKTKAHIMNVAAQLFSDKGYAATSMDQLAKACKLTKGALYDHFNGKEDVYLQSVSNRVDTALAWVDEQAETDVSLSAQRRLFSYAESFLIVLDRDPVIRRLILRWLTDAAAFDTETLIQQRIIDSFNTLLNLIAEYRPKLNAQKYAYSFYCSAILGDDMRRFAEFLTPEVKTINTVEGLMAHFKESLS
;
A
#
# COMPACT_ATOMS: atom_id res chain seq x y z
N MET A 1 -19.79 5.65 34.00
CA MET A 1 -20.06 6.58 32.88
C MET A 1 -18.85 6.83 31.96
N THR A 2 -17.68 6.24 32.21
CA THR A 2 -16.43 6.51 31.45
C THR A 2 -16.24 5.68 30.18
N GLU A 3 -16.91 4.52 30.04
CA GLU A 3 -16.76 3.62 28.88
C GLU A 3 -17.34 4.20 27.55
N GLY A 4 -18.39 5.02 27.62
CA GLY A 4 -19.06 5.54 26.42
C GLY A 4 -18.30 6.67 25.69
N LEU A 5 -17.58 7.52 26.43
CA LEU A 5 -16.83 8.64 25.87
C LEU A 5 -15.54 8.18 25.16
N GLY A 6 -14.85 7.19 25.73
CA GLY A 6 -13.67 6.58 25.10
C GLY A 6 -14.02 5.88 23.78
N SER A 7 -15.11 5.10 23.75
CA SER A 7 -15.59 4.43 22.53
C SER A 7 -15.95 5.42 21.42
N LYS A 8 -16.63 6.52 21.75
CA LYS A 8 -16.97 7.56 20.78
C LYS A 8 -15.72 8.24 20.21
N ARG A 9 -14.74 8.58 21.07
CA ARG A 9 -13.48 9.22 20.65
C ARG A 9 -12.69 8.33 19.69
N LEU A 10 -12.61 7.02 19.98
CA LEU A 10 -11.93 6.05 19.11
C LEU A 10 -12.61 5.92 17.75
N LYS A 11 -13.95 5.84 17.72
CA LYS A 11 -14.72 5.79 16.47
C LYS A 11 -14.51 7.05 15.62
N THR A 12 -14.50 8.23 16.23
CA THR A 12 -14.20 9.48 15.52
C THR A 12 -12.79 9.48 14.95
N LYS A 13 -11.79 9.06 15.73
CA LYS A 13 -10.40 8.98 15.26
C LYS A 13 -10.26 8.04 14.06
N ALA A 14 -10.85 6.84 14.14
CA ALA A 14 -10.86 5.88 13.04
C ALA A 14 -11.55 6.42 11.77
N HIS A 15 -12.67 7.12 11.93
CA HIS A 15 -13.36 7.81 10.83
C HIS A 15 -12.45 8.86 10.18
N ILE A 16 -11.80 9.71 10.97
CA ILE A 16 -10.86 10.71 10.45
C ILE A 16 -9.71 10.04 9.69
N MET A 17 -9.12 8.97 10.24
CA MET A 17 -8.03 8.24 9.58
C MET A 17 -8.46 7.67 8.22
N ASN A 18 -9.64 7.05 8.15
CA ASN A 18 -10.16 6.48 6.90
C ASN A 18 -10.41 7.56 5.83
N VAL A 19 -11.05 8.67 6.20
CA VAL A 19 -11.33 9.79 5.29
C VAL A 19 -10.05 10.50 4.87
N ALA A 20 -9.11 10.70 5.80
CA ALA A 20 -7.83 11.34 5.53
C ALA A 20 -6.98 10.51 4.56
N ALA A 21 -6.84 9.20 4.78
CA ALA A 21 -6.10 8.33 3.87
C ALA A 21 -6.67 8.37 2.44
N GLN A 22 -8.00 8.40 2.30
CA GLN A 22 -8.65 8.58 1.00
C GLN A 22 -8.27 9.92 0.37
N LEU A 23 -8.41 11.03 1.11
CA LEU A 23 -8.13 12.37 0.60
C LEU A 23 -6.65 12.54 0.23
N PHE A 24 -5.73 12.01 1.04
CA PHE A 24 -4.30 11.96 0.76
C PHE A 24 -3.94 11.03 -0.40
N SER A 25 -4.74 9.99 -0.69
CA SER A 25 -4.62 9.15 -1.89
C SER A 25 -5.22 9.78 -3.15
N ASP A 26 -6.07 10.81 -3.00
CA ASP A 26 -6.73 11.51 -4.12
C ASP A 26 -6.13 12.89 -4.46
N LYS A 27 -5.59 13.63 -3.48
CA LYS A 27 -4.97 14.96 -3.71
C LYS A 27 -3.47 15.09 -3.40
N GLY A 28 -2.95 14.25 -2.51
CA GLY A 28 -1.54 14.26 -2.10
C GLY A 28 -1.35 15.11 -0.86
N TYR A 29 -0.18 15.00 -0.24
CA TYR A 29 0.10 15.69 1.02
C TYR A 29 0.12 17.22 0.87
N ALA A 30 0.74 17.73 -0.21
CA ALA A 30 0.90 19.16 -0.45
C ALA A 30 -0.44 19.86 -0.73
N ALA A 31 -1.30 19.24 -1.54
CA ALA A 31 -2.59 19.82 -1.95
C ALA A 31 -3.75 19.58 -0.96
N THR A 32 -3.49 18.86 0.14
CA THR A 32 -4.47 18.62 1.20
C THR A 32 -4.28 19.62 2.35
N SER A 33 -5.36 20.24 2.83
CA SER A 33 -5.35 21.15 3.98
C SER A 33 -6.20 20.65 5.15
N MET A 34 -5.95 21.18 6.35
CA MET A 34 -6.78 20.87 7.54
C MET A 34 -8.25 21.25 7.36
N ASP A 35 -8.54 22.32 6.59
CA ASP A 35 -9.92 22.73 6.32
C ASP A 35 -10.63 21.76 5.37
N GLN A 36 -9.91 21.25 4.37
CA GLN A 36 -10.44 20.20 3.49
C GLN A 36 -10.69 18.89 4.25
N LEU A 37 -9.78 18.51 5.16
CA LEU A 37 -9.96 17.34 6.03
C LEU A 37 -11.18 17.51 6.93
N ALA A 38 -11.35 18.67 7.56
CA ALA A 38 -12.49 18.94 8.44
C ALA A 38 -13.81 18.83 7.67
N LYS A 39 -13.86 19.45 6.48
CA LYS A 39 -15.00 19.38 5.57
C LYS A 39 -15.29 17.93 5.13
N ALA A 40 -14.28 17.18 4.73
CA ALA A 40 -14.42 15.79 4.28
C ALA A 40 -14.90 14.87 5.42
N CYS A 41 -14.40 15.08 6.64
CA CYS A 41 -14.80 14.33 7.82
C CYS A 41 -16.18 14.73 8.37
N LYS A 42 -16.76 15.84 7.90
CA LYS A 42 -17.95 16.50 8.45
C LYS A 42 -17.77 16.91 9.92
N LEU A 43 -16.59 17.44 10.23
CA LEU A 43 -16.21 17.91 11.56
C LEU A 43 -15.79 19.39 11.51
N THR A 44 -15.70 20.02 12.68
CA THR A 44 -15.06 21.34 12.79
C THR A 44 -13.54 21.18 12.73
N LYS A 45 -12.84 22.26 12.36
CA LYS A 45 -11.38 22.28 12.38
C LYS A 45 -10.83 22.04 13.79
N GLY A 46 -11.46 22.63 14.82
CA GLY A 46 -11.12 22.40 16.23
C GLY A 46 -11.22 20.93 16.63
N ALA A 47 -12.29 20.24 16.21
CA ALA A 47 -12.45 18.81 16.50
C ALA A 47 -11.33 17.95 15.89
N LEU A 48 -10.75 18.32 14.74
CA LEU A 48 -9.57 17.61 14.22
C LEU A 48 -8.34 17.81 15.12
N TYR A 49 -8.13 19.03 15.60
CA TYR A 49 -7.01 19.35 16.49
C TYR A 49 -7.12 18.66 17.86
N ASP A 50 -8.32 18.27 18.29
CA ASP A 50 -8.51 17.46 19.52
C ASP A 50 -7.98 16.02 19.39
N HIS A 51 -7.73 15.57 18.15
CA HIS A 51 -7.28 14.22 17.82
C HIS A 51 -5.87 14.17 17.23
N PHE A 52 -5.43 15.23 16.55
CA PHE A 52 -4.18 15.24 15.79
C PHE A 52 -3.43 16.57 15.91
N ASN A 53 -2.10 16.49 15.96
CA ASN A 53 -1.20 17.64 16.05
C ASN A 53 -0.92 18.29 14.68
N GLY A 54 -1.99 18.57 13.93
CA GLY A 54 -1.90 19.17 12.60
C GLY A 54 -1.79 18.18 11.44
N LYS A 55 -1.56 18.70 10.23
CA LYS A 55 -1.69 17.95 8.98
C LYS A 55 -0.74 16.77 8.89
N GLU A 56 0.50 16.97 9.31
CA GLU A 56 1.55 15.95 9.31
C GLU A 56 1.15 14.75 10.17
N ASP A 57 0.69 15.00 11.38
CA ASP A 57 0.23 13.94 12.30
C ASP A 57 -0.99 13.17 11.75
N VAL A 58 -1.93 13.88 11.09
CA VAL A 58 -3.05 13.22 10.40
C VAL A 58 -2.54 12.33 9.26
N TYR A 59 -1.60 12.83 8.44
CA TYR A 59 -1.01 12.09 7.33
C TYR A 59 -0.31 10.82 7.82
N LEU A 60 0.66 11.00 8.73
CA LEU A 60 1.42 9.93 9.38
C LEU A 60 0.52 8.82 9.89
N GLN A 61 -0.41 9.16 10.77
CA GLN A 61 -1.25 8.14 11.40
C GLN A 61 -2.22 7.50 10.41
N SER A 62 -2.83 8.27 9.50
CA SER A 62 -3.82 7.73 8.56
C SER A 62 -3.20 6.83 7.49
N VAL A 63 -2.09 7.26 6.90
CA VAL A 63 -1.39 6.52 5.83
C VAL A 63 -0.66 5.32 6.43
N SER A 64 0.12 5.52 7.51
CA SER A 64 0.84 4.41 8.17
C SER A 64 -0.13 3.32 8.60
N ASN A 65 -1.22 3.67 9.28
CA ASN A 65 -2.18 2.67 9.75
C ASN A 65 -2.80 1.88 8.59
N ARG A 66 -3.16 2.55 7.49
CA ARG A 66 -3.79 1.87 6.35
C ARG A 66 -2.81 0.95 5.62
N VAL A 67 -1.59 1.43 5.38
CA VAL A 67 -0.52 0.65 4.73
C VAL A 67 -0.11 -0.52 5.60
N ASP A 68 0.12 -0.28 6.90
CA ASP A 68 0.55 -1.30 7.85
C ASP A 68 -0.51 -2.40 8.02
N THR A 69 -1.79 -2.04 8.23
CA THR A 69 -2.88 -3.01 8.36
C THR A 69 -2.95 -3.94 7.15
N ALA A 70 -2.77 -3.39 5.95
CA ALA A 70 -2.87 -4.17 4.73
C ALA A 70 -1.64 -5.05 4.49
N LEU A 71 -0.43 -4.53 4.72
CA LEU A 71 0.79 -5.32 4.56
C LEU A 71 0.95 -6.36 5.67
N ALA A 72 0.43 -6.11 6.88
CA ALA A 72 0.43 -7.10 7.96
C ALA A 72 -0.37 -8.34 7.56
N TRP A 73 -1.53 -8.14 6.91
CA TRP A 73 -2.30 -9.25 6.36
C TRP A 73 -1.52 -10.03 5.28
N VAL A 74 -0.75 -9.36 4.42
CA VAL A 74 0.09 -10.01 3.41
C VAL A 74 1.18 -10.87 4.06
N ASP A 75 1.86 -10.32 5.07
CA ASP A 75 2.91 -11.04 5.79
C ASP A 75 2.34 -12.28 6.50
N GLU A 76 1.17 -12.17 7.13
CA GLU A 76 0.46 -13.31 7.73
C GLU A 76 0.15 -14.42 6.71
N GLN A 77 -0.18 -14.09 5.45
CA GLN A 77 -0.40 -15.09 4.40
C GLN A 77 0.89 -15.80 3.95
N ALA A 78 2.06 -15.17 4.14
CA ALA A 78 3.35 -15.78 3.82
C ALA A 78 3.88 -16.66 4.97
N GLU A 79 3.53 -16.31 6.22
CA GLU A 79 3.98 -16.97 7.44
C GLU A 79 3.05 -18.07 7.96
N THR A 80 1.83 -18.18 7.39
CA THR A 80 0.76 -19.04 7.91
C THR A 80 1.12 -20.54 7.95
N ASP A 81 2.17 -20.96 7.24
CA ASP A 81 2.71 -22.31 7.39
C ASP A 81 4.22 -22.34 7.01
N VAL A 82 5.08 -22.25 8.04
CA VAL A 82 6.55 -22.29 7.91
C VAL A 82 7.04 -23.66 7.39
N SER A 83 6.20 -24.70 7.40
CA SER A 83 6.52 -26.00 6.81
C SER A 83 6.39 -26.03 5.27
N LEU A 84 5.80 -24.98 4.68
CA LEU A 84 5.68 -24.85 3.23
C LEU A 84 7.04 -24.57 2.59
N SER A 85 7.21 -25.06 1.37
CA SER A 85 8.39 -24.75 0.56
C SER A 85 8.52 -23.23 0.32
N ALA A 86 9.75 -22.74 0.17
CA ALA A 86 10.04 -21.36 -0.19
C ALA A 86 9.23 -20.88 -1.42
N GLN A 87 9.01 -21.77 -2.39
CA GLN A 87 8.15 -21.52 -3.56
C GLN A 87 6.72 -21.14 -3.18
N ARG A 88 6.10 -21.91 -2.28
CA ARG A 88 4.72 -21.68 -1.88
C ARG A 88 4.59 -20.38 -1.11
N ARG A 89 5.47 -20.13 -0.13
CA ARG A 89 5.48 -18.87 0.63
C ARG A 89 5.68 -17.65 -0.28
N LEU A 90 6.61 -17.73 -1.24
CA LEU A 90 6.80 -16.70 -2.26
C LEU A 90 5.52 -16.39 -3.04
N PHE A 91 4.85 -17.42 -3.56
CA PHE A 91 3.65 -17.21 -4.36
C PHE A 91 2.43 -16.81 -3.54
N SER A 92 2.29 -17.29 -2.30
CA SER A 92 1.26 -16.82 -1.37
C SER A 92 1.46 -15.34 -1.03
N TYR A 93 2.70 -14.92 -0.75
CA TYR A 93 3.03 -13.52 -0.51
C TYR A 93 2.67 -12.66 -1.73
N ALA A 94 3.16 -13.04 -2.92
CA ALA A 94 2.96 -12.28 -4.15
C ALA A 94 1.48 -12.18 -4.52
N GLU A 95 0.72 -13.27 -4.40
CA GLU A 95 -0.72 -13.28 -4.66
C GLU A 95 -1.48 -12.41 -3.66
N SER A 96 -1.16 -12.52 -2.36
CA SER A 96 -1.79 -11.71 -1.31
C SER A 96 -1.51 -10.22 -1.51
N PHE A 97 -0.28 -9.86 -1.88
CA PHE A 97 0.07 -8.48 -2.21
C PHE A 97 -0.77 -7.94 -3.38
N LEU A 98 -0.92 -8.71 -4.46
CA LEU A 98 -1.77 -8.32 -5.59
C LEU A 98 -3.25 -8.20 -5.20
N ILE A 99 -3.76 -9.10 -4.36
CA ILE A 99 -5.13 -9.04 -3.83
C ILE A 99 -5.35 -7.76 -3.01
N VAL A 100 -4.38 -7.33 -2.19
CA VAL A 100 -4.46 -6.07 -1.44
C VAL A 100 -4.58 -4.88 -2.40
N LEU A 101 -3.73 -4.82 -3.42
CA LEU A 101 -3.74 -3.70 -4.38
C LEU A 101 -5.01 -3.63 -5.22
N ASP A 102 -5.62 -4.78 -5.50
CA ASP A 102 -6.89 -4.90 -6.22
C ASP A 102 -8.07 -4.48 -5.33
N ARG A 103 -8.13 -5.00 -4.09
CA ARG A 103 -9.24 -4.75 -3.15
C ARG A 103 -9.25 -3.34 -2.57
N ASP A 104 -8.09 -2.73 -2.37
CA ASP A 104 -7.98 -1.38 -1.84
C ASP A 104 -7.18 -0.45 -2.77
N PRO A 105 -7.84 0.16 -3.77
CA PRO A 105 -7.20 1.11 -4.68
C PRO A 105 -6.58 2.33 -3.98
N VAL A 106 -6.97 2.64 -2.75
CA VAL A 106 -6.37 3.73 -1.95
C VAL A 106 -4.92 3.39 -1.65
N ILE A 107 -4.62 2.14 -1.28
CA ILE A 107 -3.25 1.70 -0.97
C ILE A 107 -2.37 1.82 -2.21
N ARG A 108 -2.85 1.33 -3.35
CA ARG A 108 -2.12 1.46 -4.61
C ARG A 108 -1.78 2.93 -4.92
N ARG A 109 -2.76 3.84 -4.78
CA ARG A 109 -2.54 5.28 -4.99
C ARG A 109 -1.59 5.90 -3.96
N LEU A 110 -1.65 5.48 -2.70
CA LEU A 110 -0.73 5.96 -1.66
C LEU A 110 0.71 5.52 -1.95
N ILE A 111 0.92 4.27 -2.35
CA ILE A 111 2.24 3.75 -2.74
C ILE A 111 2.76 4.50 -3.97
N LEU A 112 1.92 4.67 -5.00
CA LEU A 112 2.29 5.45 -6.20
C LEU A 112 2.72 6.88 -5.85
N ARG A 113 1.97 7.53 -4.97
CA ARG A 113 2.31 8.89 -4.52
C ARG A 113 3.59 8.96 -3.75
N TRP A 114 3.82 8.00 -2.88
CA TRP A 114 5.08 7.92 -2.17
C TRP A 114 6.26 7.81 -3.15
N LEU A 115 6.11 7.10 -4.27
CA LEU A 115 7.14 7.03 -5.32
C LEU A 115 7.31 8.33 -6.13
N THR A 116 6.28 9.16 -6.24
CA THR A 116 6.27 10.32 -7.16
C THR A 116 6.34 11.69 -6.46
N ASP A 117 5.86 11.82 -5.23
CA ASP A 117 5.86 13.08 -4.48
C ASP A 117 7.19 13.24 -3.72
N ALA A 118 8.02 14.19 -4.14
CA ALA A 118 9.29 14.48 -3.47
C ALA A 118 9.12 14.81 -1.96
N ALA A 119 8.02 15.46 -1.58
CA ALA A 119 7.69 15.79 -0.19
C ALA A 119 7.30 14.57 0.67
N ALA A 120 6.95 13.43 0.05
CA ALA A 120 6.67 12.18 0.75
C ALA A 120 7.96 11.49 1.26
N PHE A 121 9.14 11.99 0.87
CA PHE A 121 10.43 11.47 1.33
C PHE A 121 11.02 12.24 2.52
N ASP A 122 10.66 13.51 2.71
CA ASP A 122 11.17 14.36 3.81
C ASP A 122 10.46 14.10 5.15
N THR A 123 9.29 13.48 5.10
CA THR A 123 8.52 13.08 6.26
C THR A 123 8.45 11.56 6.21
N GLU A 124 8.85 10.85 7.28
CA GLU A 124 8.47 9.44 7.61
C GLU A 124 9.56 8.38 7.64
N THR A 125 10.05 8.07 8.83
CA THR A 125 10.76 6.80 9.08
C THR A 125 9.84 5.57 9.08
N LEU A 126 8.60 5.68 9.57
CA LEU A 126 7.73 4.50 9.79
C LEU A 126 7.14 3.91 8.52
N ILE A 127 6.58 4.74 7.62
CA ILE A 127 6.02 4.27 6.34
C ILE A 127 7.13 3.71 5.45
N GLN A 128 8.26 4.43 5.40
CA GLN A 128 9.45 3.98 4.69
C GLN A 128 9.92 2.62 5.20
N GLN A 129 10.04 2.47 6.53
CA GLN A 129 10.43 1.19 7.13
C GLN A 129 9.45 0.07 6.75
N ARG A 130 8.14 0.33 6.82
CA ARG A 130 7.15 -0.70 6.49
C ARG A 130 7.24 -1.18 5.04
N ILE A 131 7.43 -0.27 4.10
CA ILE A 131 7.58 -0.61 2.68
C ILE A 131 8.90 -1.33 2.43
N ILE A 132 9.99 -0.89 3.07
CA ILE A 132 11.30 -1.56 3.03
C ILE A 132 11.18 -3.00 3.54
N ASP A 133 10.48 -3.22 4.66
CA ASP A 133 10.28 -4.54 5.24
C ASP A 133 9.55 -5.47 4.27
N SER A 134 8.45 -4.99 3.67
CA SER A 134 7.73 -5.75 2.65
C SER A 134 8.62 -6.11 1.44
N PHE A 135 9.41 -5.16 0.95
CA PHE A 135 10.35 -5.42 -0.14
C PHE A 135 11.37 -6.49 0.24
N ASN A 136 11.93 -6.40 1.46
CA ASN A 136 12.89 -7.36 1.99
C ASN A 136 12.28 -8.76 2.17
N THR A 137 11.02 -8.86 2.60
CA THR A 137 10.30 -10.14 2.67
C THR A 137 10.27 -10.82 1.30
N LEU A 138 9.86 -10.09 0.24
CA LEU A 138 9.85 -10.65 -1.12
C LEU A 138 11.25 -11.04 -1.59
N LEU A 139 12.25 -10.18 -1.36
CA LEU A 139 13.65 -10.47 -1.71
C LEU A 139 14.13 -11.80 -1.09
N ASN A 140 13.89 -11.96 0.21
CA ASN A 140 14.31 -13.14 0.95
C ASN A 140 13.61 -14.40 0.43
N LEU A 141 12.31 -14.33 0.16
CA LEU A 141 11.55 -15.44 -0.41
C LEU A 141 12.04 -15.85 -1.80
N ILE A 142 12.39 -14.87 -2.67
CA ILE A 142 12.97 -15.16 -3.99
C ILE A 142 14.36 -15.78 -3.84
N ALA A 143 15.21 -15.22 -2.97
CA ALA A 143 16.57 -15.71 -2.75
C ALA A 143 16.57 -17.14 -2.19
N GLU A 144 15.63 -17.48 -1.31
CA GLU A 144 15.48 -18.83 -0.77
C GLU A 144 14.97 -19.83 -1.82
N TYR A 145 13.96 -19.43 -2.62
CA TYR A 145 13.41 -20.30 -3.66
C TYR A 145 14.35 -20.51 -4.85
N ARG A 146 15.08 -19.47 -5.25
CA ARG A 146 15.97 -19.44 -6.43
C ARG A 146 17.30 -18.73 -6.12
N PRO A 147 18.23 -19.36 -5.38
CA PRO A 147 19.48 -18.73 -4.94
C PRO A 147 20.42 -18.27 -6.07
N LYS A 148 20.26 -18.85 -7.28
CA LYS A 148 21.08 -18.50 -8.45
C LYS A 148 20.59 -17.26 -9.19
N LEU A 149 19.38 -16.77 -8.89
CA LEU A 149 18.80 -15.60 -9.53
C LEU A 149 19.18 -14.32 -8.77
N ASN A 150 19.20 -13.19 -9.49
CA ASN A 150 19.28 -11.88 -8.86
C ASN A 150 17.91 -11.52 -8.28
N ALA A 151 17.69 -11.84 -7.00
CA ALA A 151 16.42 -11.61 -6.31
C ALA A 151 15.94 -10.15 -6.40
N GLN A 152 16.88 -9.20 -6.33
CA GLN A 152 16.59 -7.77 -6.40
C GLN A 152 15.96 -7.37 -7.73
N LYS A 153 16.48 -7.88 -8.85
CA LYS A 153 15.90 -7.64 -10.18
C LYS A 153 14.45 -8.12 -10.26
N TYR A 154 14.16 -9.33 -9.76
CA TYR A 154 12.81 -9.89 -9.82
C TYR A 154 11.85 -9.22 -8.86
N ALA A 155 12.29 -8.84 -7.66
CA ALA A 155 11.48 -8.06 -6.72
C ALA A 155 11.10 -6.70 -7.33
N TYR A 156 12.04 -5.95 -7.91
CA TYR A 156 11.72 -4.71 -8.60
C TYR A 156 10.74 -4.92 -9.75
N SER A 157 10.97 -5.94 -10.60
CA SER A 157 10.08 -6.25 -11.71
C SER A 157 8.65 -6.55 -11.22
N PHE A 158 8.52 -7.30 -10.13
CA PHE A 158 7.23 -7.61 -9.51
C PHE A 158 6.54 -6.34 -9.01
N TYR A 159 7.19 -5.53 -8.17
CA TYR A 159 6.60 -4.31 -7.62
C TYR A 159 6.24 -3.30 -8.72
N CYS A 160 7.11 -3.09 -9.71
CA CYS A 160 6.81 -2.23 -10.86
C CYS A 160 5.56 -2.72 -11.60
N SER A 161 5.47 -4.04 -11.88
CA SER A 161 4.32 -4.60 -12.59
C SER A 161 3.03 -4.53 -11.75
N ALA A 162 3.13 -4.79 -10.44
CA ALA A 162 2.01 -4.79 -9.51
C ALA A 162 1.45 -3.37 -9.27
N ILE A 163 2.33 -2.37 -9.17
CA ILE A 163 1.95 -1.00 -8.82
C ILE A 163 1.62 -0.18 -10.07
N LEU A 164 2.45 -0.26 -11.12
CA LEU A 164 2.33 0.56 -12.32
C LEU A 164 1.58 -0.13 -13.47
N GLY A 165 1.24 -1.42 -13.34
CA GLY A 165 0.70 -2.22 -14.44
C GLY A 165 -0.54 -1.61 -15.10
N ASP A 166 -1.48 -1.08 -14.32
CA ASP A 166 -2.69 -0.44 -14.84
C ASP A 166 -2.41 0.92 -15.48
N ASP A 167 -1.54 1.74 -14.87
CA ASP A 167 -1.19 3.06 -15.39
C ASP A 167 -0.39 2.96 -16.69
N MET A 168 0.58 2.05 -16.74
CA MET A 168 1.36 1.75 -17.95
C MET A 168 0.48 1.19 -19.07
N ARG A 169 -0.60 0.45 -18.74
CA ARG A 169 -1.54 -0.01 -19.77
C ARG A 169 -2.39 1.13 -20.30
N ARG A 170 -2.96 2.00 -19.48
CA ARG A 170 -3.70 3.18 -19.98
C ARG A 170 -2.83 4.02 -20.90
N PHE A 171 -1.55 4.12 -20.56
CA PHE A 171 -0.55 4.75 -21.40
C PHE A 171 -0.26 3.93 -22.67
N ALA A 172 -0.15 2.60 -22.59
CA ALA A 172 0.08 1.72 -23.74
C ALA A 172 -1.12 1.61 -24.69
N GLU A 173 -2.36 1.65 -24.20
CA GLU A 173 -3.58 1.72 -25.01
C GLU A 173 -3.62 3.02 -25.82
N PHE A 174 -3.13 4.11 -25.23
CA PHE A 174 -2.93 5.37 -25.93
C PHE A 174 -1.83 5.29 -27.00
N LEU A 175 -0.75 4.54 -26.75
CA LEU A 175 0.38 4.41 -27.69
C LEU A 175 0.17 3.33 -28.77
N THR A 176 -0.54 2.26 -28.45
CA THR A 176 -0.73 1.04 -29.27
C THR A 176 -2.06 0.37 -28.89
N PRO A 177 -3.18 0.70 -29.58
CA PRO A 177 -4.53 0.22 -29.25
C PRO A 177 -4.74 -1.30 -29.34
N GLU A 178 -3.77 -2.04 -29.91
CA GLU A 178 -3.90 -3.45 -30.28
C GLU A 178 -3.35 -4.43 -29.22
N VAL A 179 -2.64 -3.93 -28.19
CA VAL A 179 -2.01 -4.79 -27.18
C VAL A 179 -2.92 -4.98 -25.97
N LYS A 180 -3.65 -6.09 -25.96
CA LYS A 180 -4.35 -6.61 -24.77
C LYS A 180 -3.57 -7.78 -24.21
N THR A 181 -2.95 -7.63 -23.04
CA THR A 181 -2.96 -8.65 -21.97
C THR A 181 -2.04 -8.29 -20.81
N ILE A 182 -2.60 -8.23 -19.61
CA ILE A 182 -2.35 -9.04 -18.39
C ILE A 182 -2.90 -8.18 -17.24
N ASN A 183 -4.20 -8.32 -16.92
CA ASN A 183 -4.93 -7.34 -16.10
C ASN A 183 -5.58 -7.97 -14.85
N THR A 184 -5.43 -9.28 -14.69
CA THR A 184 -5.97 -10.01 -13.55
C THR A 184 -4.82 -10.37 -12.63
N VAL A 185 -5.12 -10.48 -11.34
CA VAL A 185 -4.20 -11.07 -10.35
C VAL A 185 -3.63 -12.38 -10.90
N GLU A 186 -4.48 -13.21 -11.52
CA GLU A 186 -4.13 -14.48 -12.17
C GLU A 186 -3.09 -14.30 -13.28
N GLY A 187 -3.26 -13.32 -14.16
CA GLY A 187 -2.34 -13.09 -15.28
C GLY A 187 -0.98 -12.55 -14.82
N LEU A 188 -0.96 -11.61 -13.87
CA LEU A 188 0.30 -11.10 -13.30
C LEU A 188 1.05 -12.23 -12.58
N MET A 189 0.34 -13.06 -11.83
CA MET A 189 0.92 -14.23 -11.18
C MET A 189 1.43 -15.27 -12.18
N ALA A 190 0.74 -15.50 -13.28
CA ALA A 190 1.20 -16.42 -14.32
C ALA A 190 2.53 -15.93 -14.93
N HIS A 191 2.61 -14.65 -15.29
CA HIS A 191 3.85 -14.06 -15.81
C HIS A 191 4.99 -14.10 -14.79
N PHE A 192 4.71 -13.77 -13.53
CA PHE A 192 5.72 -13.83 -12.47
C PHE A 192 6.25 -15.25 -12.25
N LYS A 193 5.37 -16.26 -12.26
CA LYS A 193 5.75 -17.68 -12.18
C LYS A 193 6.61 -18.12 -13.35
N GLU A 194 6.26 -17.73 -14.58
CA GLU A 194 7.04 -18.03 -15.79
C GLU A 194 8.44 -17.41 -15.70
N SER A 195 8.57 -16.17 -15.21
CA SER A 195 9.86 -15.49 -15.06
C SER A 195 10.81 -16.17 -14.06
N LEU A 196 10.27 -16.98 -13.14
CA LEU A 196 11.01 -17.68 -12.09
C LEU A 196 11.20 -19.19 -12.36
N SER A 197 10.62 -19.70 -13.46
CA SER A 197 10.70 -21.11 -13.85
C SER A 197 12.10 -21.48 -14.31
#